data_AF-A0A7J3T9Y7-F1
#
_entry.id   AF-A0A7J3T9Y7-F1
#
_cell.length_a   1.000
_cell.length_b   1.000
_cell.length_c   1.000
_cell.angle_alpha   90.00
_cell.angle_beta   90.00
_cell.angle_gamma   90.00
#
_symmetry.space_group_name_H-M   'P 1'
#
loop_
_entity.id
_entity.type
_entity.pdbx_description
1 polymer ?
#
loop_
_entity_poly.entity_id
_entity_poly.type
_entity_poly.pdbx_seq_one_letter_code
_entity_poly.pdbx_strand_id
1 'polypeptide(L)'
;MRKSTLSLFGSEWFGIAISTLALAQVYILVFGETGSIYMRYVAEAFTVLGISIFVVVFSIWVYRGFAMKDRVFSHWNNLTRLSFTALIPIIGFLGDYQLIYFFGLSPVTAELSLIDYYGNYVLALVLGVLLGHRLYTKVINAGEINYAIVIPPLAIGTSVFLAGPLMAYYGGLEAQTMYFLVLMGLGIFFFLYIFIGSLALAGHVSTKVPNTLPTTMLPVGISSLIIINLFAIAGFGKVDQISLALPTVEFLSVILWGFEVWNFLVVLILIFTNPTVGTLSIWAYGFPLGLFATSTVKIFTFTKFPDLLWIFVAIGIMLNILWVYAWMNTGIFMRRKLREETMERNAVPNQKTLP
;
A
#
# COMPACT_ATOMS: atom_id res chain seq x y z
N MET A 1 6.64 28.11 -2.72
CA MET A 1 7.41 27.16 -1.87
C MET A 1 8.86 27.12 -2.38
N ARG A 2 9.90 27.14 -1.52
CA ARG A 2 11.32 27.13 -1.98
C ARG A 2 11.66 25.77 -2.61
N LYS A 3 12.57 25.75 -3.61
CA LYS A 3 13.04 24.51 -4.27
C LYS A 3 13.63 23.47 -3.29
N SER A 4 14.24 23.91 -2.18
CA SER A 4 14.76 22.99 -1.14
C SER A 4 13.62 22.26 -0.42
N THR A 5 12.57 22.98 -0.01
CA THR A 5 11.42 22.41 0.69
C THR A 5 10.61 21.47 -0.20
N LEU A 6 10.47 21.80 -1.50
CA LEU A 6 9.86 20.92 -2.50
C LEU A 6 10.62 19.61 -2.72
N SER A 7 11.94 19.62 -2.50
CA SER A 7 12.76 18.42 -2.72
C SER A 7 12.52 17.31 -1.68
N LEU A 8 11.95 17.67 -0.52
CA LEU A 8 11.60 16.76 0.57
C LEU A 8 10.40 15.85 0.25
N PHE A 9 9.49 16.31 -0.61
CA PHE A 9 8.21 15.64 -0.89
C PHE A 9 8.33 14.66 -2.06
N GLY A 10 8.88 13.47 -1.79
CA GLY A 10 8.94 12.34 -2.73
C GLY A 10 7.72 11.42 -2.67
N SER A 11 7.74 10.35 -3.46
CA SER A 11 6.65 9.36 -3.50
C SER A 11 6.53 8.56 -2.20
N GLU A 12 7.57 8.53 -1.36
CA GLU A 12 7.58 7.89 -0.06
C GLU A 12 6.50 8.45 0.90
N TRP A 13 6.03 9.68 0.66
CA TRP A 13 4.97 10.32 1.45
C TRP A 13 3.58 9.71 1.24
N PHE A 14 3.35 9.01 0.13
CA PHE A 14 2.09 8.28 -0.06
C PHE A 14 1.90 7.17 0.98
N GLY A 15 2.99 6.71 1.62
CA GLY A 15 2.95 5.77 2.73
C GLY A 15 2.03 6.21 3.88
N ILE A 16 1.97 7.52 4.16
CA ILE A 16 1.15 8.07 5.25
C ILE A 16 -0.34 7.85 4.97
N ALA A 17 -0.78 8.19 3.76
CA ALA A 17 -2.17 8.06 3.36
C ALA A 17 -2.60 6.59 3.38
N ILE A 18 -1.83 5.70 2.73
CA ILE A 18 -2.20 4.29 2.64
C ILE A 18 -2.20 3.58 4.00
N SER A 19 -1.26 3.90 4.88
CA SER A 19 -1.25 3.36 6.25
C SER A 19 -2.44 3.86 7.08
N THR A 20 -2.91 5.08 6.81
CA THR A 20 -4.07 5.64 7.50
C THR A 20 -5.36 4.99 7.00
N LEU A 21 -5.48 4.72 5.70
CA LEU A 21 -6.59 3.94 5.11
C LEU A 21 -6.57 2.48 5.58
N ALA A 22 -5.40 1.89 5.78
CA ALA A 22 -5.27 0.56 6.37
C ALA A 22 -5.78 0.52 7.82
N LEU A 23 -5.50 1.57 8.60
CA LEU A 23 -6.04 1.70 9.95
C LEU A 23 -7.57 1.91 9.93
N ALA A 24 -8.07 2.73 9.00
CA ALA A 24 -9.51 2.87 8.77
C ALA A 24 -10.17 1.52 8.47
N GLN A 25 -9.54 0.70 7.61
CA GLN A 25 -10.02 -0.63 7.26
C GLN A 25 -10.12 -1.55 8.48
N VAL A 26 -9.15 -1.51 9.40
CA VAL A 26 -9.24 -2.27 10.65
C VAL A 26 -10.45 -1.85 11.46
N TYR A 27 -10.72 -0.55 11.60
CA TYR A 27 -11.90 -0.07 12.32
C TYR A 27 -13.22 -0.40 11.61
N ILE A 28 -13.24 -0.45 10.26
CA ILE A 28 -14.38 -0.98 9.50
C ILE A 28 -14.66 -2.43 9.92
N LEU A 29 -13.62 -3.26 9.99
CA LEU A 29 -13.75 -4.67 10.39
C LEU A 29 -14.18 -4.82 11.86
N VAL A 30 -13.61 -4.03 12.77
CA VAL A 30 -14.04 -4.01 14.19
C VAL A 30 -15.50 -3.61 14.31
N PHE A 31 -15.95 -2.62 13.53
CA PHE A 31 -17.36 -2.26 13.47
C PHE A 31 -18.23 -3.41 12.95
N GLY A 32 -17.80 -4.11 11.91
CA GLY A 32 -18.50 -5.29 11.38
C GLY A 32 -18.70 -6.39 12.43
N GLU A 33 -17.70 -6.64 13.28
CA GLU A 33 -17.77 -7.67 14.32
C GLU A 33 -18.54 -7.23 15.58
N THR A 34 -18.43 -5.95 15.97
CA THR A 34 -18.99 -5.46 17.24
C THR A 34 -20.34 -4.74 17.11
N GLY A 35 -20.68 -4.27 15.92
CA GLY A 35 -21.81 -3.35 15.68
C GLY A 35 -21.66 -1.98 16.34
N SER A 36 -20.51 -1.66 16.94
CA SER A 36 -20.31 -0.43 17.72
C SER A 36 -20.25 0.80 16.82
N ILE A 37 -21.26 1.67 16.92
CA ILE A 37 -21.35 2.91 16.13
C ILE A 37 -20.12 3.82 16.33
N TYR A 38 -19.50 3.80 17.51
CA TYR A 38 -18.26 4.55 17.76
C TYR A 38 -17.13 4.10 16.84
N MET A 39 -16.99 2.79 16.62
CA MET A 39 -15.96 2.25 15.73
C MET A 39 -16.24 2.61 14.27
N ARG A 40 -17.51 2.72 13.87
CA ARG A 40 -17.89 3.25 12.55
C ARG A 40 -17.41 4.68 12.36
N TYR A 41 -17.67 5.57 13.32
CA TYR A 41 -17.23 6.98 13.20
C TYR A 41 -15.70 7.12 13.21
N VAL A 42 -15.01 6.30 14.01
CA VAL A 42 -13.54 6.25 13.99
C VAL A 42 -13.03 5.81 12.62
N ALA A 43 -13.63 4.76 12.04
CA ALA A 43 -13.28 4.29 10.71
C ALA A 43 -13.53 5.35 9.62
N GLU A 44 -14.67 6.01 9.65
CA GLU A 44 -15.02 7.09 8.73
C GLU A 44 -14.04 8.27 8.85
N ALA A 45 -13.73 8.69 10.08
CA ALA A 45 -12.77 9.76 10.34
C ALA A 45 -11.36 9.43 9.79
N PHE A 46 -10.87 8.21 9.99
CA PHE A 46 -9.59 7.78 9.43
C PHE A 46 -9.63 7.65 7.90
N THR A 47 -10.77 7.27 7.32
CA THR A 47 -10.96 7.23 5.86
C THR A 47 -10.82 8.63 5.28
N VAL A 48 -11.58 9.59 5.80
CA VAL A 48 -11.53 11.00 5.38
C VAL A 48 -10.15 11.60 5.59
N LEU A 49 -9.50 11.29 6.72
CA LEU A 49 -8.14 11.74 7.01
C LEU A 49 -7.13 11.16 5.99
N GLY A 50 -7.21 9.87 5.70
CA GLY A 50 -6.32 9.20 4.74
C GLY A 50 -6.45 9.80 3.33
N ILE A 51 -7.68 10.03 2.86
CA ILE A 51 -7.96 10.66 1.57
C ILE A 51 -7.49 12.12 1.56
N SER A 52 -7.73 12.87 2.63
CA SER A 52 -7.29 14.27 2.74
C SER A 52 -5.76 14.38 2.68
N ILE A 53 -5.05 13.50 3.40
CA ILE A 53 -3.58 13.41 3.35
C ILE A 53 -3.14 13.07 1.92
N PHE A 54 -3.80 12.11 1.26
CA PHE A 54 -3.49 11.75 -0.11
C PHE A 54 -3.63 12.95 -1.05
N VAL A 55 -4.75 13.68 -1.01
CA VAL A 55 -4.99 14.86 -1.86
C VAL A 55 -3.89 15.91 -1.66
N VAL A 56 -3.50 16.18 -0.41
CA VAL A 56 -2.43 17.14 -0.09
C VAL A 56 -1.09 16.65 -0.64
N VAL A 57 -0.69 15.42 -0.36
CA VAL A 57 0.59 14.84 -0.80
C VAL A 57 0.64 14.76 -2.33
N PHE A 58 -0.44 14.29 -2.96
CA PHE A 58 -0.55 14.19 -4.41
C PHE A 58 -0.45 15.56 -5.07
N SER A 59 -1.14 16.58 -4.55
CA SER A 59 -1.07 17.96 -5.07
C SER A 59 0.35 18.51 -5.01
N ILE A 60 1.06 18.31 -3.90
CA ILE A 60 2.46 18.72 -3.75
C ILE A 60 3.37 17.94 -4.72
N TRP A 61 3.14 16.63 -4.86
CA TRP A 61 3.92 15.76 -5.75
C TRP A 61 3.75 16.15 -7.22
N VAL A 62 2.52 16.41 -7.67
CA VAL A 62 2.21 16.89 -9.03
C VAL A 62 2.85 18.27 -9.26
N TYR A 63 2.66 19.22 -8.35
CA TYR A 63 3.26 20.55 -8.45
C TYR A 63 4.79 20.48 -8.52
N ARG A 64 5.41 19.61 -7.72
CA ARG A 64 6.85 19.33 -7.77
C ARG A 64 7.29 18.81 -9.14
N GLY A 65 6.52 17.91 -9.76
CA GLY A 65 6.80 17.38 -11.10
C GLY A 65 6.88 18.50 -12.15
N PHE A 66 5.97 19.47 -12.10
CA PHE A 66 6.00 20.62 -13.01
C PHE A 66 7.10 21.63 -12.68
N ALA A 67 7.37 21.88 -11.39
CA ALA A 67 8.33 22.90 -10.94
C ALA A 67 9.81 22.47 -11.01
N MET A 68 10.09 21.15 -11.06
CA MET A 68 11.46 20.60 -11.04
C MET A 68 11.77 19.73 -12.27
N LYS A 69 11.51 20.23 -13.48
CA LYS A 69 11.69 19.51 -14.76
C LYS A 69 13.04 18.77 -14.88
N ASP A 70 14.13 19.42 -14.46
CA ASP A 70 15.50 18.88 -14.55
C ASP A 70 15.73 17.63 -13.67
N ARG A 71 14.86 17.38 -12.68
CA ARG A 71 14.96 16.24 -11.74
C ARG A 71 13.87 15.19 -11.92
N VAL A 72 12.89 15.39 -12.79
CA VAL A 72 11.77 14.44 -13.01
C VAL A 72 12.31 13.06 -13.39
N PHE A 73 13.27 13.00 -14.32
CA PHE A 73 13.87 11.73 -14.77
C PHE A 73 14.62 10.97 -13.66
N SER A 74 15.14 11.65 -12.64
CA SER A 74 15.87 10.98 -11.55
C SER A 74 14.95 10.18 -10.62
N HIS A 75 13.66 10.56 -10.52
CA HIS A 75 12.66 9.80 -9.76
C HIS A 75 12.28 8.51 -10.46
N TRP A 76 11.98 8.59 -11.75
CA TRP A 76 11.62 7.44 -12.58
C TRP A 76 12.78 6.44 -12.76
N ASN A 77 14.02 6.88 -12.56
CA ASN A 77 15.19 6.01 -12.62
C ASN A 77 15.52 5.33 -11.28
N ASN A 78 15.02 5.80 -10.14
CA ASN A 78 15.23 5.15 -8.85
C ASN A 78 14.13 4.11 -8.59
N LEU A 79 14.48 2.83 -8.43
CA LEU A 79 13.49 1.75 -8.34
C LEU A 79 12.59 1.89 -7.12
N THR A 80 13.16 2.27 -5.97
CA THR A 80 12.39 2.45 -4.73
C THR A 80 11.35 3.56 -4.88
N ARG A 81 11.73 4.72 -5.45
CA ARG A 81 10.80 5.83 -5.68
C ARG A 81 9.73 5.53 -6.70
N LEU A 82 10.11 4.91 -7.82
CA LEU A 82 9.16 4.41 -8.81
C LEU A 82 8.13 3.49 -8.14
N SER A 83 8.60 2.63 -7.24
CA SER A 83 7.74 1.69 -6.54
C SER A 83 6.75 2.37 -5.59
N PHE A 84 7.19 3.38 -4.85
CA PHE A 84 6.29 4.17 -4.01
C PHE A 84 5.26 4.99 -4.81
N THR A 85 5.52 5.33 -6.07
CA THR A 85 4.51 5.95 -6.94
C THR A 85 3.34 5.00 -7.20
N ALA A 86 3.56 3.68 -7.17
CA ALA A 86 2.48 2.70 -7.30
C ALA A 86 1.57 2.63 -6.06
N LEU A 87 1.84 3.39 -4.99
CA LEU A 87 0.85 3.59 -3.93
C LEU A 87 -0.34 4.43 -4.38
N ILE A 88 -0.19 5.27 -5.42
CA ILE A 88 -1.28 6.11 -5.96
C ILE A 88 -2.49 5.23 -6.37
N PRO A 89 -2.35 4.25 -7.28
CA PRO A 89 -3.48 3.41 -7.65
C PRO A 89 -4.03 2.57 -6.49
N ILE A 90 -3.17 2.12 -5.56
CA ILE A 90 -3.62 1.40 -4.35
C ILE A 90 -4.54 2.29 -3.50
N ILE A 91 -4.15 3.54 -3.28
CA ILE A 91 -4.92 4.52 -2.52
C ILE A 91 -6.23 4.85 -3.22
N GLY A 92 -6.23 4.97 -4.56
CA GLY A 92 -7.43 5.16 -5.36
C GLY A 92 -8.44 4.03 -5.15
N PHE A 93 -8.03 2.78 -5.42
CA PHE A 93 -8.90 1.61 -5.23
C PHE A 93 -9.45 1.48 -3.80
N LEU A 94 -8.58 1.60 -2.78
CA LEU A 94 -8.98 1.41 -1.39
C LEU A 94 -9.81 2.59 -0.86
N GLY A 95 -9.38 3.81 -1.19
CA GLY A 95 -10.07 5.03 -0.76
C GLY A 95 -11.48 5.10 -1.34
N ASP A 96 -11.64 4.80 -2.62
CA ASP A 96 -12.94 4.79 -3.29
C ASP A 96 -13.84 3.67 -2.75
N TYR A 97 -13.29 2.46 -2.55
CA TYR A 97 -14.00 1.37 -1.85
C TYR A 97 -14.53 1.81 -0.47
N GLN A 98 -13.72 2.50 0.33
CA GLN A 98 -14.13 2.97 1.65
C GLN A 98 -15.17 4.10 1.57
N LEU A 99 -15.07 5.01 0.61
CA LEU A 99 -16.09 6.02 0.37
C LEU A 99 -17.44 5.37 0.00
N ILE A 100 -17.42 4.39 -0.90
CA ILE A 100 -18.62 3.62 -1.26
C ILE A 100 -19.20 2.91 -0.03
N TYR A 101 -18.34 2.34 0.82
CA TYR A 101 -18.79 1.66 2.04
C TYR A 101 -19.58 2.59 2.98
N PHE A 102 -19.17 3.86 3.15
CA PHE A 102 -19.83 4.79 4.06
C PHE A 102 -20.99 5.57 3.42
N PHE A 103 -20.85 5.95 2.14
CA PHE A 103 -21.76 6.89 1.48
C PHE A 103 -22.62 6.23 0.39
N GLY A 104 -22.34 4.99 0.02
CA GLY A 104 -23.06 4.25 -1.02
C GLY A 104 -22.72 4.69 -2.44
N LEU A 105 -23.36 4.04 -3.42
CA LEU A 105 -23.26 4.34 -4.84
C LEU A 105 -24.51 5.07 -5.34
N SER A 106 -24.30 6.26 -5.89
CA SER A 106 -25.24 6.99 -6.73
C SER A 106 -24.79 6.88 -8.20
N PRO A 107 -25.61 7.19 -9.20
CA PRO A 107 -25.17 7.17 -10.60
C PRO A 107 -23.89 7.99 -10.85
N VAL A 108 -23.82 9.20 -10.28
CA VAL A 108 -22.65 10.08 -10.44
C VAL A 108 -21.42 9.50 -9.76
N THR A 109 -21.54 9.01 -8.52
CA THR A 109 -20.39 8.42 -7.83
C THR A 109 -19.97 7.11 -8.48
N ALA A 110 -20.89 6.30 -9.00
CA ALA A 110 -20.57 5.09 -9.74
C ALA A 110 -19.80 5.38 -11.04
N GLU A 111 -20.13 6.43 -11.78
CA GLU A 111 -19.38 6.84 -12.98
C GLU A 111 -17.97 7.33 -12.62
N LEU A 112 -17.84 8.14 -11.56
CA LEU A 112 -16.54 8.60 -11.08
C LEU A 112 -15.66 7.42 -10.61
N SER A 113 -16.24 6.50 -9.85
CA SER A 113 -15.58 5.27 -9.39
C SER A 113 -15.20 4.34 -10.55
N LEU A 114 -15.99 4.31 -11.63
CA LEU A 114 -15.66 3.55 -12.83
C LEU A 114 -14.42 4.13 -13.53
N ILE A 115 -14.36 5.45 -13.67
CA ILE A 115 -13.21 6.16 -14.23
C ILE A 115 -11.97 5.94 -13.35
N ASP A 116 -12.12 6.06 -12.02
CA ASP A 116 -11.06 5.80 -11.05
C ASP A 116 -10.54 4.36 -11.17
N TYR A 117 -11.44 3.37 -11.23
CA TYR A 117 -11.10 1.96 -11.36
C TYR A 117 -10.21 1.70 -12.58
N TYR A 118 -10.67 2.06 -13.78
CA TYR A 118 -9.90 1.82 -15.00
C TYR A 118 -8.63 2.67 -15.07
N GLY A 119 -8.69 3.93 -14.62
CA GLY A 119 -7.53 4.81 -14.56
C GLY A 119 -6.42 4.27 -13.66
N ASN A 120 -6.77 3.84 -12.45
CA ASN A 120 -5.83 3.24 -11.51
C ASN A 120 -5.32 1.87 -11.97
N TYR A 121 -6.15 1.07 -12.64
CA TYR A 121 -5.74 -0.22 -13.19
C TYR A 121 -4.68 -0.04 -14.29
N VAL A 122 -4.92 0.87 -15.24
CA VAL A 122 -3.96 1.21 -16.30
C VAL A 122 -2.68 1.80 -15.70
N LEU A 123 -2.79 2.70 -14.72
CA LEU A 123 -1.64 3.28 -14.05
C LEU A 123 -0.80 2.20 -13.35
N ALA A 124 -1.44 1.26 -12.62
CA ALA A 124 -0.75 0.15 -11.96
C ALA A 124 -0.01 -0.74 -12.97
N LEU A 125 -0.64 -1.08 -14.10
CA LEU A 125 -0.01 -1.84 -15.18
C LEU A 125 1.20 -1.11 -15.76
N VAL A 126 1.07 0.17 -16.10
CA VAL A 126 2.16 0.98 -16.67
C VAL A 126 3.34 1.04 -15.70
N LEU A 127 3.09 1.25 -14.41
CA LEU A 127 4.14 1.26 -13.39
C LEU A 127 4.81 -0.10 -13.22
N GLY A 128 4.03 -1.19 -13.27
CA GLY A 128 4.55 -2.57 -13.24
C GLY A 128 5.46 -2.88 -14.43
N VAL A 129 5.02 -2.55 -15.64
CA VAL A 129 5.82 -2.71 -16.87
C VAL A 129 7.08 -1.85 -16.83
N LEU A 130 6.97 -0.59 -16.38
CA LEU A 130 8.11 0.31 -16.26
C LEU A 130 9.14 -0.21 -15.25
N LEU A 131 8.70 -0.73 -14.11
CA LEU A 131 9.58 -1.39 -13.15
C LEU A 131 10.28 -2.58 -13.79
N GLY A 132 9.53 -3.48 -14.44
CA GLY A 132 10.07 -4.65 -15.12
C GLY A 132 11.14 -4.26 -16.14
N HIS A 133 10.83 -3.33 -17.03
CA HIS A 133 11.80 -2.78 -17.99
C HIS A 133 13.08 -2.29 -17.29
N ARG A 134 12.96 -1.50 -16.22
CA ARG A 134 14.11 -0.97 -15.49
C ARG A 134 14.95 -2.05 -14.82
N LEU A 135 14.32 -3.11 -14.30
CA LEU A 135 15.04 -4.25 -13.71
C LEU A 135 15.93 -4.95 -14.74
N TYR A 136 15.53 -5.00 -16.02
CA TYR A 136 16.32 -5.63 -17.07
C TYR A 136 17.34 -4.70 -17.75
N THR A 137 17.12 -3.39 -17.77
CA THR A 137 17.95 -2.46 -18.56
C THR A 137 18.89 -1.58 -17.74
N LYS A 138 18.61 -1.37 -16.45
CA LYS A 138 19.35 -0.43 -15.60
C LYS A 138 20.48 -1.16 -14.86
N VAL A 139 21.63 -0.50 -14.69
CA VAL A 139 22.60 -0.89 -13.65
C VAL A 139 22.02 -0.54 -12.27
N ILE A 140 21.71 -1.57 -11.49
CA ILE A 140 20.99 -1.41 -10.22
C ILE A 140 21.98 -1.29 -9.06
N ASN A 141 21.82 -0.23 -8.26
CA ASN A 141 22.55 -0.09 -7.00
C ASN A 141 22.04 -1.11 -5.99
N ALA A 142 22.93 -1.72 -5.22
CA ALA A 142 22.55 -2.80 -4.29
C ALA A 142 21.47 -2.38 -3.27
N GLY A 143 21.47 -1.12 -2.81
CA GLY A 143 20.44 -0.60 -1.89
C GLY A 143 19.06 -0.35 -2.52
N GLU A 144 18.94 -0.37 -3.85
CA GLU A 144 17.65 -0.25 -4.55
C GLU A 144 16.91 -1.59 -4.64
N ILE A 145 17.61 -2.71 -4.47
CA ILE A 145 17.01 -4.05 -4.45
C ILE A 145 16.53 -4.35 -3.03
N ASN A 146 15.33 -3.89 -2.72
CA ASN A 146 14.65 -4.12 -1.46
C ASN A 146 13.16 -4.38 -1.73
N TYR A 147 12.41 -4.81 -0.72
CA TYR A 147 11.02 -5.19 -0.90
C TYR A 147 10.10 -4.08 -1.43
N ALA A 148 10.49 -2.79 -1.43
CA ALA A 148 9.68 -1.77 -2.08
C ALA A 148 9.38 -2.10 -3.55
N ILE A 149 10.29 -2.79 -4.26
CA ILE A 149 10.10 -3.15 -5.68
C ILE A 149 8.91 -4.10 -5.94
N VAL A 150 8.29 -4.65 -4.90
CA VAL A 150 7.05 -5.45 -5.04
C VAL A 150 5.77 -4.61 -4.99
N ILE A 151 5.85 -3.30 -4.70
CA ILE A 151 4.66 -2.44 -4.61
C ILE A 151 3.95 -2.30 -5.97
N PRO A 152 4.63 -2.10 -7.11
CA PRO A 152 3.96 -2.03 -8.41
C PRO A 152 3.12 -3.27 -8.78
N PRO A 153 3.64 -4.52 -8.68
CA PRO A 153 2.79 -5.69 -8.92
C PRO A 153 1.67 -5.82 -7.89
N LEU A 154 1.91 -5.44 -6.63
CA LEU A 154 0.89 -5.43 -5.60
C LEU A 154 -0.28 -4.48 -5.97
N ALA A 155 0.02 -3.32 -6.56
CA ALA A 155 -1.01 -2.35 -6.95
C ALA A 155 -2.06 -2.92 -7.90
N ILE A 156 -1.63 -3.77 -8.84
CA ILE A 156 -2.54 -4.45 -9.77
C ILE A 156 -3.51 -5.37 -9.01
N GLY A 157 -3.01 -6.12 -8.03
CA GLY A 157 -3.81 -7.02 -7.20
C GLY A 157 -4.80 -6.32 -6.25
N THR A 158 -4.62 -5.03 -5.97
CA THR A 158 -5.53 -4.25 -5.11
C THR A 158 -6.81 -3.77 -5.81
N SER A 159 -6.88 -3.90 -7.14
CA SER A 159 -8.09 -3.58 -7.91
C SER A 159 -9.34 -4.33 -7.43
N VAL A 160 -9.16 -5.49 -6.80
CA VAL A 160 -10.25 -6.31 -6.26
C VAL A 160 -11.11 -5.58 -5.21
N PHE A 161 -10.56 -4.62 -4.47
CA PHE A 161 -11.31 -3.87 -3.46
C PHE A 161 -12.47 -3.09 -4.09
N LEU A 162 -12.20 -2.40 -5.20
CA LEU A 162 -13.19 -1.57 -5.88
C LEU A 162 -14.02 -2.35 -6.90
N ALA A 163 -13.48 -3.44 -7.46
CA ALA A 163 -14.21 -4.26 -8.44
C ALA A 163 -15.54 -4.80 -7.88
N GLY A 164 -15.54 -5.32 -6.65
CA GLY A 164 -16.74 -5.92 -6.04
C GLY A 164 -17.99 -5.04 -6.04
N PRO A 165 -17.97 -3.85 -5.39
CA PRO A 165 -19.13 -2.97 -5.37
C PRO A 165 -19.53 -2.47 -6.77
N LEU A 166 -18.58 -2.20 -7.67
CA LEU A 166 -18.89 -1.74 -9.03
C LEU A 166 -19.51 -2.83 -9.90
N MET A 167 -19.01 -4.06 -9.80
CA MET A 167 -19.61 -5.21 -10.48
C MET A 167 -21.05 -5.44 -10.04
N ALA A 168 -21.32 -5.31 -8.74
CA ALA A 168 -22.67 -5.42 -8.19
C ALA A 168 -23.61 -4.30 -8.68
N TYR A 169 -23.06 -3.11 -8.97
CA TYR A 169 -23.83 -1.97 -9.47
C TYR A 169 -24.12 -2.06 -10.98
N TYR A 170 -23.11 -2.29 -11.81
CA TYR A 170 -23.24 -2.23 -13.27
C TYR A 170 -23.77 -3.54 -13.89
N GLY A 171 -23.37 -4.71 -13.38
CA GLY A 171 -23.67 -5.99 -14.02
C GLY A 171 -23.10 -6.11 -15.45
N GLY A 172 -23.64 -7.05 -16.23
CA GLY A 172 -23.40 -7.15 -17.68
C GLY A 172 -21.92 -7.26 -18.11
N LEU A 173 -21.60 -6.59 -19.22
CA LEU A 173 -20.28 -6.62 -19.86
C LEU A 173 -19.22 -5.91 -18.99
N GLU A 174 -19.61 -4.84 -18.30
CA GLU A 174 -18.76 -4.08 -17.41
C GLU A 174 -18.30 -4.96 -16.25
N ALA A 175 -19.23 -5.68 -15.61
CA ALA A 175 -18.90 -6.60 -14.53
C ALA A 175 -18.01 -7.76 -15.00
N GLN A 176 -18.27 -8.31 -16.20
CA GLN A 176 -17.41 -9.33 -16.82
C GLN A 176 -16.00 -8.82 -17.09
N THR A 177 -15.87 -7.57 -17.56
CA THR A 177 -14.58 -6.93 -17.84
C THR A 177 -13.79 -6.75 -16.55
N MET A 178 -14.42 -6.20 -15.50
CA MET A 178 -13.77 -6.06 -14.19
C MET A 178 -13.36 -7.41 -13.61
N TYR A 179 -14.22 -8.43 -13.71
CA TYR A 179 -13.91 -9.78 -13.27
C TYR A 179 -12.68 -10.34 -13.99
N PHE A 180 -12.63 -10.23 -15.32
CA PHE A 180 -11.48 -10.63 -16.13
C PHE A 180 -10.20 -9.89 -15.72
N LEU A 181 -10.28 -8.58 -15.50
CA LEU A 181 -9.15 -7.76 -15.07
C LEU A 181 -8.67 -8.13 -13.66
N VAL A 182 -9.56 -8.49 -12.73
CA VAL A 182 -9.16 -8.99 -11.40
C VAL A 182 -8.42 -10.32 -11.54
N LEU A 183 -8.92 -11.27 -12.36
CA LEU A 183 -8.25 -12.55 -12.58
C LEU A 183 -6.88 -12.38 -13.25
N MET A 184 -6.81 -11.58 -14.31
CA MET A 184 -5.56 -11.23 -14.97
C MET A 184 -4.59 -10.56 -14.00
N GLY A 185 -5.11 -9.63 -13.18
CA GLY A 185 -4.35 -8.90 -12.18
C GLY A 185 -3.76 -9.82 -11.11
N LEU A 186 -4.55 -10.78 -10.61
CA LEU A 186 -4.09 -11.81 -9.67
C LEU A 186 -2.95 -12.65 -10.27
N GLY A 187 -3.08 -13.08 -11.53
CA GLY A 187 -2.04 -13.83 -12.23
C GLY A 187 -0.74 -13.03 -12.34
N ILE A 188 -0.81 -11.79 -12.84
CA ILE A 188 0.35 -10.89 -12.96
C ILE A 188 1.00 -10.67 -11.59
N PHE A 189 0.21 -10.30 -10.59
CA PHE A 189 0.66 -10.04 -9.23
C PHE A 189 1.35 -11.26 -8.61
N PHE A 190 0.75 -12.45 -8.72
CA PHE A 190 1.28 -13.68 -8.14
C PHE A 190 2.65 -14.05 -8.72
N PHE A 191 2.77 -14.10 -10.05
CA PHE A 191 4.04 -14.46 -10.69
C PHE A 191 5.11 -13.39 -10.49
N LEU A 192 4.76 -12.10 -10.60
CA LEU A 192 5.72 -11.02 -10.34
C LEU A 192 6.18 -11.03 -8.88
N TYR A 193 5.32 -11.37 -7.92
CA TYR A 193 5.75 -11.56 -6.55
C TYR A 193 6.80 -12.67 -6.42
N ILE A 194 6.61 -13.83 -7.05
CA ILE A 194 7.59 -14.92 -6.99
C ILE A 194 8.93 -14.43 -7.56
N PHE A 195 8.95 -13.87 -8.76
CA PHE A 195 10.20 -13.48 -9.41
C PHE A 195 10.87 -12.26 -8.75
N ILE A 196 10.12 -11.17 -8.57
CA ILE A 196 10.65 -9.90 -8.04
C ILE A 196 10.83 -9.99 -6.51
N GLY A 197 9.95 -10.72 -5.81
CA GLY A 197 10.06 -10.94 -4.37
C GLY A 197 11.28 -11.78 -4.00
N SER A 198 11.62 -12.82 -4.77
CA SER A 198 12.88 -13.55 -4.59
C SER A 198 14.11 -12.67 -4.81
N LEU A 199 14.06 -11.77 -5.81
CA LEU A 199 15.13 -10.79 -6.02
C LEU A 199 15.25 -9.81 -4.85
N ALA A 200 14.13 -9.30 -4.34
CA ALA A 200 14.08 -8.42 -3.17
C ALA A 200 14.63 -9.10 -1.91
N LEU A 201 14.30 -10.37 -1.68
CA LEU A 201 14.84 -11.16 -0.57
C LEU A 201 16.36 -11.30 -0.70
N ALA A 202 16.86 -11.67 -1.88
CA ALA A 202 18.29 -11.80 -2.12
C ALA A 202 19.03 -10.46 -1.92
N GLY A 203 18.46 -9.35 -2.37
CA GLY A 203 18.96 -8.00 -2.13
C GLY A 203 19.01 -7.65 -0.65
N HIS A 204 17.95 -7.94 0.09
CA HIS A 204 17.86 -7.65 1.52
C HIS A 204 18.87 -8.46 2.35
N VAL A 205 18.99 -9.77 2.08
CA VAL A 205 19.92 -10.66 2.79
C VAL A 205 21.38 -10.30 2.51
N SER A 206 21.70 -9.88 1.28
CA SER A 206 23.07 -9.55 0.88
C SER A 206 23.55 -8.18 1.37
N THR A 207 22.67 -7.17 1.39
CA THR A 207 23.08 -5.77 1.69
C THR A 207 22.76 -5.30 3.11
N LYS A 208 21.75 -5.88 3.78
CA LYS A 208 21.34 -5.55 5.15
C LYS A 208 21.19 -4.04 5.44
N VAL A 209 20.50 -3.30 4.57
CA VAL A 209 20.32 -1.84 4.72
C VAL A 209 19.22 -1.52 5.76
N PRO A 210 19.54 -0.90 6.92
CA PRO A 210 18.57 -0.71 8.02
C PRO A 210 17.35 0.12 7.64
N ASN A 211 17.53 1.16 6.81
CA ASN A 211 16.43 2.05 6.40
C ASN A 211 15.37 1.37 5.52
N THR A 212 15.67 0.19 4.98
CA THR A 212 14.74 -0.60 4.16
C THR A 212 13.96 -1.63 4.97
N LEU A 213 14.30 -1.80 6.27
CA LEU A 213 13.64 -2.77 7.14
C LEU A 213 12.12 -2.65 7.13
N PRO A 214 11.49 -1.47 7.15
CA PRO A 214 10.03 -1.40 7.10
C PRO A 214 9.36 -2.07 5.90
N THR A 215 10.08 -2.18 4.79
CA THR A 215 9.55 -2.81 3.57
C THR A 215 9.54 -4.34 3.66
N THR A 216 10.24 -4.95 4.62
CA THR A 216 10.22 -6.41 4.84
C THR A 216 8.88 -6.93 5.34
N MET A 217 7.94 -6.04 5.68
CA MET A 217 6.55 -6.39 5.98
C MET A 217 5.72 -6.68 4.73
N LEU A 218 6.16 -6.24 3.54
CA LEU A 218 5.40 -6.40 2.30
C LEU A 218 5.06 -7.86 1.93
N PRO A 219 5.93 -8.88 2.14
CA PRO A 219 5.56 -10.29 1.98
C PRO A 219 4.30 -10.71 2.75
N VAL A 220 4.10 -10.19 3.96
CA VAL A 220 2.85 -10.42 4.74
C VAL A 220 1.66 -9.86 3.97
N GLY A 221 1.77 -8.62 3.51
CA GLY A 221 0.71 -7.95 2.74
C GLY A 221 0.42 -8.64 1.42
N ILE A 222 1.44 -9.18 0.75
CA ILE A 222 1.29 -9.88 -0.53
C ILE A 222 0.47 -11.15 -0.36
N SER A 223 0.85 -12.02 0.56
CA SER A 223 0.07 -13.23 0.84
C SER A 223 -1.36 -12.87 1.26
N SER A 224 -1.51 -11.85 2.11
CA SER A 224 -2.82 -11.40 2.57
C SER A 224 -3.70 -10.95 1.40
N LEU A 225 -3.11 -10.26 0.42
CA LEU A 225 -3.82 -9.81 -0.78
C LEU A 225 -4.20 -10.97 -1.70
N ILE A 226 -3.39 -12.03 -1.78
CA ILE A 226 -3.77 -13.26 -2.50
C ILE A 226 -5.01 -13.86 -1.84
N ILE A 227 -5.02 -14.01 -0.51
CA ILE A 227 -6.19 -14.52 0.23
C ILE A 227 -7.43 -13.66 -0.02
N ILE A 228 -7.30 -12.33 0.09
CA ILE A 228 -8.39 -11.39 -0.17
C ILE A 228 -8.95 -11.56 -1.58
N ASN A 229 -8.07 -11.70 -2.58
CA ASN A 229 -8.48 -11.94 -3.96
C ASN A 229 -9.20 -13.29 -4.14
N LEU A 230 -8.68 -14.37 -3.56
CA LEU A 230 -9.32 -15.70 -3.65
C LEU A 230 -10.76 -15.67 -3.09
N PHE A 231 -10.94 -15.05 -1.92
CA PHE A 231 -12.27 -14.89 -1.33
C PHE A 231 -13.17 -13.95 -2.15
N ALA A 232 -12.64 -12.86 -2.69
CA ALA A 232 -13.43 -11.96 -3.53
C ALA A 232 -13.90 -12.62 -4.83
N ILE A 233 -12.99 -13.32 -5.53
CA ILE A 233 -13.30 -14.07 -6.75
C ILE A 233 -14.36 -15.14 -6.49
N ALA A 234 -14.27 -15.88 -5.38
CA ALA A 234 -15.31 -16.83 -4.99
C ALA A 234 -16.63 -16.13 -4.62
N GLY A 235 -16.58 -14.91 -4.09
CA GLY A 235 -17.74 -14.11 -3.72
C GLY A 235 -18.44 -13.38 -4.87
N PHE A 236 -17.77 -13.13 -5.99
CA PHE A 236 -18.35 -12.44 -7.15
C PHE A 236 -19.47 -13.22 -7.88
N GLY A 237 -19.69 -14.49 -7.53
CA GLY A 237 -20.69 -15.34 -8.17
C GLY A 237 -20.23 -15.89 -9.52
N LYS A 238 -21.12 -16.61 -10.21
CA LYS A 238 -20.81 -17.21 -11.52
C LYS A 238 -20.84 -16.15 -12.62
N VAL A 239 -19.74 -15.42 -12.78
CA VAL A 239 -19.48 -14.67 -14.01
C VAL A 239 -18.87 -15.68 -15.01
N ASP A 240 -19.65 -16.09 -16.01
CA ASP A 240 -19.22 -16.98 -17.12
C ASP A 240 -18.54 -18.30 -16.72
N GLN A 241 -19.15 -19.06 -15.79
CA GLN A 241 -18.78 -20.43 -15.41
C GLN A 241 -17.42 -20.62 -14.72
N ILE A 242 -16.58 -19.58 -14.63
CA ILE A 242 -15.34 -19.62 -13.87
C ILE A 242 -15.68 -19.28 -12.41
N SER A 243 -15.71 -20.28 -11.54
CA SER A 243 -15.88 -20.08 -10.10
C SER A 243 -14.93 -20.97 -9.32
N LEU A 244 -14.27 -20.42 -8.31
CA LEU A 244 -13.49 -21.22 -7.38
C LEU A 244 -14.42 -21.88 -6.36
N ALA A 245 -14.28 -23.18 -6.16
CA ALA A 245 -15.00 -23.88 -5.10
C ALA A 245 -14.56 -23.35 -3.73
N LEU A 246 -15.52 -23.02 -2.87
CA LEU A 246 -15.25 -22.46 -1.53
C LEU A 246 -14.27 -23.32 -0.70
N PRO A 247 -14.36 -24.66 -0.66
CA PRO A 247 -13.40 -25.48 0.07
C PRO A 247 -11.95 -25.34 -0.45
N THR A 248 -11.77 -25.13 -1.75
CA THR A 248 -10.44 -24.90 -2.34
C THR A 248 -9.89 -23.54 -1.93
N VAL A 249 -10.73 -22.50 -1.91
CA VAL A 249 -10.34 -21.17 -1.45
C VAL A 249 -9.95 -21.19 0.02
N GLU A 250 -10.73 -21.87 0.87
CA GLU A 250 -10.42 -22.04 2.28
C GLU A 250 -9.06 -22.72 2.49
N PHE A 251 -8.87 -23.89 1.88
CA PHE A 251 -7.64 -24.66 2.00
C PHE A 251 -6.40 -23.86 1.60
N LEU A 252 -6.45 -23.20 0.44
CA LEU A 252 -5.35 -22.35 -0.03
C LEU A 252 -5.13 -21.14 0.89
N SER A 253 -6.21 -20.55 1.41
CA SER A 253 -6.12 -19.39 2.30
C SER A 253 -5.45 -19.76 3.63
N VAL A 254 -5.73 -20.92 4.21
CA VAL A 254 -5.08 -21.37 5.46
C VAL A 254 -3.58 -21.61 5.23
N ILE A 255 -3.19 -22.21 4.10
CA ILE A 255 -1.78 -22.43 3.74
C ILE A 255 -1.04 -21.08 3.61
N LEU A 256 -1.64 -20.13 2.88
CA LEU A 256 -1.07 -18.80 2.70
C LEU A 256 -1.00 -18.02 4.02
N TRP A 257 -1.99 -18.17 4.88
CA TRP A 257 -2.01 -17.52 6.19
C TRP A 257 -0.90 -18.05 7.11
N GLY A 258 -0.54 -19.34 7.02
CA GLY A 258 0.65 -19.87 7.70
C GLY A 258 1.94 -19.16 7.27
N PHE A 259 2.06 -18.83 5.98
CA PHE A 259 3.17 -18.02 5.47
C PHE A 259 3.13 -16.56 5.96
N GLU A 260 1.94 -15.95 6.06
CA GLU A 260 1.75 -14.61 6.66
C GLU A 260 2.23 -14.55 8.09
N VAL A 261 1.76 -15.48 8.94
CA VAL A 261 2.11 -15.54 10.36
C VAL A 261 3.61 -15.69 10.53
N TRP A 262 4.26 -16.57 9.77
CA TRP A 262 5.70 -16.76 9.87
C TRP A 262 6.47 -15.47 9.52
N ASN A 263 6.14 -14.82 8.40
CA ASN A 263 6.80 -13.57 8.01
C ASN A 263 6.52 -12.45 9.02
N PHE A 264 5.28 -12.36 9.52
CA PHE A 264 4.90 -11.39 10.53
C PHE A 264 5.75 -11.53 11.79
N LEU A 265 5.94 -12.75 12.30
CA LEU A 265 6.77 -13.02 13.47
C LEU A 265 8.24 -12.66 13.24
N VAL A 266 8.80 -13.00 12.07
CA VAL A 266 10.16 -12.62 11.70
C VAL A 266 10.33 -11.10 11.70
N VAL A 267 9.43 -10.37 11.04
CA VAL A 267 9.49 -8.90 10.97
C VAL A 267 9.28 -8.27 12.33
N LEU A 268 8.40 -8.83 13.17
CA LEU A 268 8.19 -8.36 14.54
C LEU A 268 9.48 -8.42 15.37
N ILE A 269 10.22 -9.53 15.30
CA ILE A 269 11.53 -9.67 15.94
C ILE A 269 12.50 -8.62 15.40
N LEU A 270 12.50 -8.37 14.08
CA LEU A 270 13.37 -7.36 13.48
C LEU A 270 13.04 -5.93 13.93
N ILE A 271 11.76 -5.58 14.06
CA ILE A 271 11.32 -4.27 14.58
C ILE A 271 11.89 -4.02 15.98
N PHE A 272 11.84 -5.03 16.86
CA PHE A 272 12.31 -4.89 18.24
C PHE A 272 13.84 -4.91 18.35
N THR A 273 14.52 -5.70 17.53
CA THR A 273 16.00 -5.82 17.56
C THR A 273 16.71 -4.71 16.81
N ASN A 274 16.09 -4.13 15.78
CA ASN A 274 16.67 -3.13 14.90
C ASN A 274 15.69 -1.96 14.66
N PRO A 275 15.32 -1.20 15.71
CA PRO A 275 14.35 -0.12 15.58
C PRO A 275 14.87 0.95 14.61
N THR A 276 14.05 1.27 13.62
CA THR A 276 14.42 2.22 12.56
C THR A 276 13.91 3.62 12.94
N VAL A 277 14.81 4.61 13.03
CA VAL A 277 14.45 5.98 13.46
C VAL A 277 14.78 7.04 12.42
N GLY A 278 13.88 8.01 12.22
CA GLY A 278 14.12 9.20 11.41
C GLY A 278 14.08 8.94 9.90
N THR A 279 13.20 8.06 9.45
CA THR A 279 12.94 7.75 8.03
C THR A 279 11.44 7.68 7.75
N LEU A 280 11.05 8.05 6.53
CA LEU A 280 9.66 7.94 6.06
C LEU A 280 9.28 6.52 5.65
N SER A 281 10.26 5.62 5.42
CA SER A 281 9.99 4.22 5.07
C SER A 281 9.16 3.49 6.13
N ILE A 282 9.14 3.98 7.37
CA ILE A 282 8.40 3.40 8.49
C ILE A 282 6.89 3.25 8.24
N TRP A 283 6.34 4.09 7.37
CA TRP A 283 4.94 3.99 6.95
C TRP A 283 4.64 2.73 6.14
N ALA A 284 5.66 2.04 5.62
CA ALA A 284 5.51 0.78 4.88
C ALA A 284 5.05 -0.40 5.77
N TYR A 285 5.07 -0.27 7.10
CA TYR A 285 4.50 -1.29 7.99
C TYR A 285 2.98 -1.35 7.92
N GLY A 286 2.31 -0.20 7.79
CA GLY A 286 0.89 -0.09 8.10
C GLY A 286 -0.01 -0.79 7.10
N PHE A 287 0.26 -0.62 5.80
CA PHE A 287 -0.58 -1.20 4.75
C PHE A 287 -0.58 -2.74 4.75
N PRO A 288 0.58 -3.44 4.77
CA PRO A 288 0.60 -4.90 4.91
C PRO A 288 -0.14 -5.42 6.14
N LEU A 289 -0.06 -4.71 7.27
CA LEU A 289 -0.79 -5.08 8.49
C LEU A 289 -2.31 -4.93 8.35
N GLY A 290 -2.79 -3.89 7.68
CA GLY A 290 -4.21 -3.75 7.36
C GLY A 290 -4.72 -4.87 6.45
N LEU A 291 -3.90 -5.27 5.46
CA LEU A 291 -4.22 -6.45 4.64
C LEU A 291 -4.23 -7.73 5.48
N PHE A 292 -3.27 -7.92 6.37
CA PHE A 292 -3.22 -9.09 7.25
C PHE A 292 -4.40 -9.18 8.20
N ALA A 293 -4.84 -8.05 8.75
CA ALA A 293 -6.09 -7.98 9.51
C ALA A 293 -7.30 -8.39 8.64
N THR A 294 -7.36 -7.88 7.42
CA THR A 294 -8.45 -8.18 6.48
C THR A 294 -8.48 -9.64 6.04
N SER A 295 -7.33 -10.24 5.71
CA SER A 295 -7.24 -11.67 5.37
C SER A 295 -7.62 -12.53 6.56
N THR A 296 -7.13 -12.20 7.76
CA THR A 296 -7.44 -12.92 9.01
C THR A 296 -8.94 -12.91 9.30
N VAL A 297 -9.62 -11.76 9.18
CA VAL A 297 -11.08 -11.69 9.36
C VAL A 297 -11.82 -12.49 8.29
N LYS A 298 -11.39 -12.45 7.02
CA LYS A 298 -12.00 -13.27 5.95
C LYS A 298 -11.90 -14.76 6.27
N ILE A 299 -10.74 -15.24 6.71
CA ILE A 299 -10.57 -16.64 7.12
C ILE A 299 -11.46 -16.94 8.33
N PHE A 300 -11.48 -16.07 9.34
CA PHE A 300 -12.34 -16.22 10.52
C PHE A 300 -13.82 -16.34 10.15
N THR A 301 -14.33 -15.46 9.28
CA THR A 301 -15.73 -15.48 8.87
C THR A 301 -16.14 -16.81 8.25
N PHE A 302 -15.18 -17.53 7.66
CA PHE A 302 -15.39 -18.83 7.04
C PHE A 302 -15.17 -20.00 8.02
N THR A 303 -13.97 -20.12 8.60
CA THR A 303 -13.56 -21.26 9.44
C THR A 303 -14.23 -21.25 10.81
N LYS A 304 -14.71 -20.08 11.25
CA LYS A 304 -15.20 -19.82 12.61
C LYS A 304 -14.19 -20.19 13.71
N PHE A 305 -12.90 -20.28 13.37
CA PHE A 305 -11.86 -20.60 14.33
C PHE A 305 -11.60 -19.40 15.27
N PRO A 306 -11.94 -19.48 16.56
CA PRO A 306 -12.06 -18.31 17.43
C PRO A 306 -10.72 -17.60 17.68
N ASP A 307 -9.60 -18.31 17.64
CA ASP A 307 -8.27 -17.70 17.89
C ASP A 307 -7.89 -16.67 16.82
N LEU A 308 -8.47 -16.76 15.61
CA LEU A 308 -8.26 -15.75 14.57
C LEU A 308 -8.78 -14.38 14.98
N LEU A 309 -9.83 -14.31 15.81
CA LEU A 309 -10.34 -13.04 16.31
C LEU A 309 -9.33 -12.38 17.27
N TRP A 310 -8.70 -13.17 18.15
CA TRP A 310 -7.66 -12.66 19.04
C TRP A 310 -6.42 -12.20 18.28
N ILE A 311 -6.04 -12.93 17.23
CA ILE A 311 -4.96 -12.52 16.33
C ILE A 311 -5.31 -11.22 15.61
N PHE A 312 -6.54 -11.09 15.10
CA PHE A 312 -7.03 -9.84 14.51
C PHE A 312 -6.94 -8.66 15.50
N VAL A 313 -7.37 -8.84 16.76
CA VAL A 313 -7.25 -7.82 17.80
C VAL A 313 -5.79 -7.44 18.04
N ALA A 314 -4.88 -8.43 18.13
CA ALA A 314 -3.46 -8.17 18.30
C ALA A 314 -2.85 -7.38 17.12
N ILE A 315 -3.22 -7.73 15.87
CA ILE A 315 -2.83 -6.99 14.67
C ILE A 315 -3.35 -5.54 14.73
N GLY A 316 -4.61 -5.35 15.11
CA GLY A 316 -5.22 -4.02 15.22
C GLY A 316 -4.55 -3.13 16.27
N ILE A 317 -4.20 -3.68 17.44
CA ILE A 317 -3.43 -2.98 18.47
C ILE A 317 -2.04 -2.60 17.94
N MET A 318 -1.35 -3.56 17.30
CA MET A 318 -0.02 -3.32 16.73
C MET A 318 -0.04 -2.23 15.67
N LEU A 319 -1.03 -2.23 14.78
CA LEU A 319 -1.18 -1.22 13.74
C LEU A 319 -1.36 0.19 14.32
N ASN A 320 -2.14 0.33 15.40
CA ASN A 320 -2.29 1.58 16.13
C ASN A 320 -0.97 2.07 16.72
N ILE A 321 -0.22 1.19 17.39
CA ILE A 321 1.10 1.50 17.96
C ILE A 321 2.06 1.98 16.86
N LEU A 322 2.13 1.24 15.75
CA LEU A 322 3.01 1.57 14.64
C LEU A 322 2.60 2.85 13.92
N TRP A 323 1.30 3.16 13.83
CA TRP A 323 0.81 4.41 13.26
C TRP A 323 1.24 5.61 14.10
N VAL A 324 1.12 5.53 15.44
CA VAL A 324 1.62 6.58 16.34
C VAL A 324 3.14 6.70 16.25
N TYR A 325 3.86 5.57 16.24
CA TYR A 325 5.30 5.54 16.09
C TYR A 325 5.79 6.14 14.77
N ALA A 326 5.05 5.93 13.68
CA ALA A 326 5.32 6.50 12.36
C ALA A 326 5.18 8.03 12.35
N TRP A 327 4.18 8.58 13.04
CA TRP A 327 4.05 10.03 13.23
C TRP A 327 5.21 10.62 14.03
N MET A 328 5.59 9.98 15.14
CA MET A 328 6.75 10.40 15.94
C MET A 328 8.01 10.45 15.07
N ASN A 329 8.23 9.41 14.26
CA ASN A 329 9.35 9.33 13.33
C ASN A 329 9.31 10.38 12.23
N THR A 330 8.14 10.68 11.69
CA THR A 330 7.95 11.76 10.71
C THR A 330 8.32 13.11 11.33
N GLY A 331 7.95 13.36 12.59
CA GLY A 331 8.36 14.55 13.33
C GLY A 331 9.89 14.65 13.49
N ILE A 332 10.56 13.55 13.84
CA ILE A 332 12.03 13.49 13.95
C ILE A 332 12.69 13.73 12.59
N PHE A 333 12.19 13.10 11.52
CA PHE A 333 12.67 13.27 10.15
C PHE A 333 12.60 14.74 9.72
N MET A 334 11.45 15.40 9.95
CA MET A 334 11.25 16.81 9.62
C MET A 334 12.18 17.72 10.41
N ARG A 335 12.35 17.50 11.72
CA ARG A 335 13.30 18.27 12.56
C ARG A 335 14.74 18.15 12.06
N ARG A 336 15.17 16.93 11.69
CA ARG A 336 16.53 16.70 11.17
C ARG A 336 16.75 17.45 9.86
N LYS A 337 15.78 17.38 8.94
CA LYS A 337 15.86 18.07 7.65
C LYS A 337 15.86 19.60 7.77
N LEU A 338 15.06 20.16 8.65
CA LEU A 338 15.09 21.60 8.92
C LEU A 338 16.42 22.06 9.53
N ARG A 339 17.03 21.24 10.39
CA ARG A 339 18.35 21.52 10.97
C ARG A 339 19.45 21.48 9.92
N GLU A 340 19.45 20.48 9.04
CA GLU A 340 20.36 20.38 7.88
C GLU A 340 20.26 21.64 7.00
N GLU A 341 19.04 22.06 6.61
CA GLU A 341 18.85 23.29 5.82
C GLU A 341 19.36 24.56 6.53
N THR A 342 19.22 24.62 7.86
CA THR A 342 19.69 25.78 8.65
C THR A 342 21.22 25.82 8.72
N MET A 343 21.88 24.66 8.88
CA MET A 343 23.34 24.57 8.87
C MET A 343 23.90 24.95 7.50
N GLU A 344 23.31 24.46 6.39
CA GLU A 344 23.74 24.82 5.04
C GLU A 344 23.64 26.34 4.79
N ARG A 345 22.57 26.99 5.28
CA ARG A 345 22.44 28.46 5.16
C ARG A 345 23.52 29.22 5.92
N ASN A 346 23.89 28.75 7.10
CA ASN A 346 24.90 29.39 7.93
C ASN A 346 26.34 29.09 7.46
N ALA A 347 26.53 28.04 6.68
CA ALA A 347 27.83 27.61 6.16
C ALA A 347 28.26 28.33 4.87
N VAL A 348 27.37 29.08 4.20
CA VAL A 348 27.73 29.93 3.06
C VAL A 348 28.13 31.32 3.59
N PRO A 349 29.43 31.66 3.65
CA PRO A 349 29.83 33.01 4.05
C PRO A 349 29.40 33.99 2.96
N ASN A 350 29.04 35.21 3.36
CA ASN A 350 28.88 36.36 2.47
C ASN A 350 30.15 36.55 1.61
N GLN A 351 30.26 35.87 0.46
CA GLN A 351 31.08 36.32 -0.66
C GLN A 351 30.35 37.48 -1.34
N LYS A 352 30.17 38.58 -0.60
CA LYS A 352 30.00 39.90 -1.19
C LYS A 352 31.37 40.53 -1.22
N THR A 353 32.01 40.41 -2.38
CA THR A 353 32.81 41.45 -3.04
C THR A 353 33.47 42.45 -2.08
N LEU A 354 34.75 42.18 -1.77
CA LEU A 354 35.69 43.26 -1.45
C LEU A 354 35.87 44.13 -2.71
N PRO A 355 36.06 45.46 -2.51
CA PRO A 355 35.77 46.51 -3.49
C PRO A 355 36.55 46.45 -4.80
#